data_AF-A0A3M1U6Q0-F1
#
_entry.id   AF-A0A3M1U6Q0-F1
#
_cell.length_a   1.000
_cell.length_b   1.000
_cell.length_c   1.000
_cell.angle_alpha   90.00
_cell.angle_beta   90.00
_cell.angle_gamma   90.00
#
_symmetry.space_group_name_H-M   'P 1'
#
loop_
_entity.id
_entity.type
_entity.pdbx_description
1 polymer ?
#
loop_
_entity_poly.entity_id
_entity_poly.type
_entity_poly.pdbx_seq_one_letter_code
_entity_poly.pdbx_strand_id
1 'polypeptide(L)'
;MNASKRKYLILIGIACLAVILALVLRRAETLEEPARRVMASLRTGDAATLLRYAPREEVEMLDLNAEKVEGLWRAAWKPRIGDGEPNGDPEIQPYPVQNALRLTQKWRRSDGSEFITGILLVRSDEGVALDSLTGTIVLNSMISVWDTRQGMPQGAAKLRLIAQEIEDSIGSLSASGLDGFARAQGTNFDLQRVTWQEMVESLRSVAEKADAMERQAQKEGTAGK
;
A
#
# COMPACT_ATOMS: atom_id res chain seq x y z
N MET A 1 -21.49 -49.45 -17.11
CA MET A 1 -20.92 -48.95 -15.83
C MET A 1 -22.04 -48.90 -14.79
N ASN A 2 -21.94 -49.68 -13.70
CA ASN A 2 -23.03 -49.85 -12.72
C ASN A 2 -23.36 -48.55 -11.97
N ALA A 3 -24.64 -48.30 -11.68
CA ALA A 3 -25.14 -47.10 -11.02
C ALA A 3 -24.44 -46.78 -9.68
N SER A 4 -24.01 -47.82 -8.94
CA SER A 4 -23.23 -47.67 -7.71
C SER A 4 -21.86 -47.03 -7.94
N LYS A 5 -21.11 -47.48 -8.97
CA LYS A 5 -19.78 -46.91 -9.32
C LYS A 5 -19.88 -45.45 -9.76
N ARG A 6 -20.99 -45.07 -10.42
CA ARG A 6 -21.25 -43.69 -10.85
C ARG A 6 -21.50 -42.76 -9.66
N LYS A 7 -22.20 -43.21 -8.62
CA LYS A 7 -22.41 -42.46 -7.37
C LYS A 7 -21.10 -42.23 -6.61
N TYR A 8 -20.24 -43.25 -6.53
CA TYR A 8 -18.93 -43.13 -5.89
C TYR A 8 -18.02 -42.12 -6.60
N LEU A 9 -17.98 -42.14 -7.94
CA LEU A 9 -17.20 -41.17 -8.72
C LEU A 9 -17.70 -39.72 -8.53
N ILE A 10 -19.02 -39.53 -8.44
CA ILE A 10 -19.61 -38.20 -8.17
C ILE A 10 -19.23 -37.71 -6.76
N LEU A 11 -19.28 -38.57 -5.75
CA LEU A 11 -18.89 -38.23 -4.38
C LEU A 11 -17.40 -37.87 -4.27
N ILE A 12 -16.53 -38.61 -4.96
CA ILE A 12 -15.09 -38.29 -5.03
C ILE A 12 -14.88 -36.94 -5.72
N GLY A 13 -15.58 -36.68 -6.84
CA GLY A 13 -15.52 -35.40 -7.54
C GLY A 13 -15.93 -34.22 -6.67
N ILE A 14 -17.03 -34.34 -5.91
CA ILE A 14 -17.50 -33.31 -4.97
C ILE A 14 -16.50 -33.11 -3.83
N ALA A 15 -15.94 -34.19 -3.27
CA ALA A 15 -14.94 -34.09 -2.20
C ALA A 15 -13.66 -33.39 -2.68
N CYS A 16 -13.16 -33.71 -3.89
CA CYS A 16 -12.03 -33.02 -4.48
C CYS A 16 -12.33 -31.53 -4.73
N LEU A 17 -13.53 -31.22 -5.24
CA LEU A 17 -13.96 -29.83 -5.46
C LEU A 17 -14.05 -29.03 -4.15
N ALA A 18 -14.57 -29.66 -3.08
CA ALA A 18 -14.65 -29.05 -1.75
C ALA A 18 -13.25 -28.80 -1.14
N VAL A 19 -12.29 -29.71 -1.35
CA VAL A 19 -10.90 -29.51 -0.92
C VAL A 19 -10.24 -28.39 -1.70
N ILE A 20 -10.43 -28.32 -3.02
CA ILE A 20 -9.91 -27.22 -3.84
C ILE A 20 -10.54 -25.90 -3.40
N LEU A 21 -11.84 -25.86 -3.17
CA LEU A 21 -12.54 -24.67 -2.70
C LEU A 21 -12.06 -24.24 -1.30
N ALA A 22 -11.86 -25.19 -0.38
CA ALA A 22 -11.31 -24.92 0.95
C ALA A 22 -9.87 -24.40 0.89
N LEU A 23 -9.03 -24.92 -0.02
CA LEU A 23 -7.68 -24.42 -0.24
C LEU A 23 -7.67 -23.01 -0.85
N VAL A 24 -8.60 -22.72 -1.75
CA VAL A 24 -8.78 -21.38 -2.34
C VAL A 24 -9.28 -20.38 -1.28
N LEU A 25 -10.22 -20.78 -0.42
CA LEU A 25 -10.72 -19.93 0.67
C LEU A 25 -9.65 -19.69 1.76
N ARG A 26 -8.84 -20.70 2.09
CA ARG A 26 -7.68 -20.53 3.01
C ARG A 26 -6.67 -19.50 2.50
N ARG A 27 -6.51 -19.33 1.18
CA ARG A 27 -5.57 -18.34 0.61
C ARG A 27 -5.93 -16.90 0.97
N ALA A 28 -7.21 -16.57 1.15
CA ALA A 28 -7.63 -15.22 1.59
C ALA A 28 -7.37 -15.02 3.10
N GLU A 29 -7.70 -16.01 3.94
CA GLU A 29 -7.39 -15.99 5.38
C GLU A 29 -5.88 -15.85 5.66
N THR A 30 -5.03 -16.33 4.76
CA THR A 30 -3.56 -16.33 4.97
C THR A 30 -2.87 -14.97 4.83
N LEU A 31 -3.54 -13.90 4.37
CA LEU A 31 -2.97 -12.55 4.27
C LEU A 31 -3.46 -11.59 5.35
N GLU A 32 -4.60 -11.85 5.98
CA GLU A 32 -5.18 -10.96 7.00
C GLU A 32 -4.30 -10.84 8.23
N GLU A 33 -3.82 -11.97 8.74
CA GLU A 33 -2.93 -12.02 9.91
C GLU A 33 -1.60 -11.27 9.68
N PRO A 34 -0.87 -11.51 8.58
CA PRO A 34 0.22 -10.64 8.15
C PRO A 34 -0.15 -9.16 8.08
N ALA A 35 -1.31 -8.82 7.52
CA ALA A 35 -1.75 -7.44 7.37
C ALA A 35 -1.98 -6.75 8.71
N ARG A 36 -2.66 -7.41 9.64
CA ARG A 36 -2.88 -6.92 10.99
C ARG A 36 -1.56 -6.72 11.72
N ARG A 37 -0.61 -7.67 11.60
CA ARG A 37 0.74 -7.53 12.15
C ARG A 37 1.48 -6.33 11.59
N VAL A 38 1.51 -6.17 10.26
CA VAL A 38 2.18 -5.02 9.64
C VAL A 38 1.57 -3.70 10.08
N MET A 39 0.24 -3.59 10.13
CA MET A 39 -0.42 -2.37 10.58
C MET A 39 -0.11 -2.05 12.06
N ALA A 40 -0.08 -3.07 12.92
CA ALA A 40 0.34 -2.91 14.31
C ALA A 40 1.81 -2.46 14.41
N SER A 41 2.70 -3.04 13.61
CA SER A 41 4.13 -2.66 13.57
C SER A 41 4.34 -1.26 13.00
N LEU A 42 3.54 -0.82 12.02
CA LEU A 42 3.54 0.57 11.56
C LEU A 42 3.13 1.52 12.69
N ARG A 43 2.18 1.14 13.55
CA ARG A 43 1.81 1.96 14.70
C ARG A 43 2.95 2.07 15.71
N THR A 44 3.60 0.96 16.06
CA THR A 44 4.58 0.91 17.15
C THR A 44 6.01 1.23 16.72
N GLY A 45 6.30 1.24 15.42
CA GLY A 45 7.66 1.39 14.92
C GLY A 45 8.50 0.11 15.03
N ASP A 46 7.87 -1.06 15.07
CA ASP A 46 8.59 -2.34 15.08
C ASP A 46 9.24 -2.61 13.72
N ALA A 47 10.43 -2.04 13.55
CA ALA A 47 11.22 -2.10 12.32
C ALA A 47 11.61 -3.53 11.93
N ALA A 48 11.82 -4.43 12.90
CA ALA A 48 12.17 -5.81 12.62
C ALA A 48 11.02 -6.55 11.95
N THR A 49 9.80 -6.37 12.44
CA THR A 49 8.61 -6.95 11.79
C THR A 49 8.33 -6.29 10.45
N LEU A 50 8.44 -4.97 10.34
CA LEU A 50 8.26 -4.27 9.06
C LEU A 50 9.24 -4.76 7.99
N LEU A 51 10.52 -4.92 8.35
CA LEU A 51 11.56 -5.40 7.43
C LEU A 51 11.30 -6.83 6.95
N ARG A 52 10.70 -7.70 7.79
CA ARG A 52 10.31 -9.06 7.38
C ARG A 52 9.27 -9.09 6.27
N TYR A 53 8.48 -8.03 6.13
CA TYR A 53 7.47 -7.88 5.08
C TYR A 53 7.92 -6.90 3.98
N ALA A 54 9.19 -6.47 3.96
CA ALA A 54 9.70 -5.65 2.87
C ALA A 54 9.89 -6.48 1.59
N PRO A 55 9.63 -5.92 0.40
CA PRO A 55 10.04 -6.55 -0.85
C PRO A 55 11.55 -6.77 -0.86
N ARG A 56 11.99 -7.96 -1.27
CA ARG A 56 13.42 -8.29 -1.34
C ARG A 56 14.20 -7.31 -2.24
N GLU A 57 13.65 -6.99 -3.41
CA GLU A 57 14.25 -6.03 -4.35
C GLU A 57 14.46 -4.65 -3.71
N GLU A 58 13.51 -4.21 -2.89
CA GLU A 58 13.59 -2.93 -2.18
C GLU A 58 14.66 -2.98 -1.08
N VAL A 59 14.74 -4.10 -0.35
CA VAL A 59 15.79 -4.33 0.66
C VAL A 59 17.18 -4.27 0.03
N GLU A 60 17.38 -4.93 -1.11
CA GLU A 60 18.66 -4.97 -1.80
C GLU A 60 19.02 -3.61 -2.41
N MET A 61 18.07 -2.93 -3.07
CA MET A 61 18.32 -1.65 -3.76
C MET A 61 18.60 -0.49 -2.80
N LEU A 62 17.86 -0.41 -1.69
CA LEU A 62 17.99 0.66 -0.70
C LEU A 62 18.91 0.29 0.47
N ASP A 63 19.46 -0.93 0.45
CA ASP A 63 20.24 -1.50 1.56
C ASP A 63 19.46 -1.38 2.88
N LEU A 64 18.18 -1.79 2.87
CA LEU A 64 17.29 -1.63 4.02
C LEU A 64 17.75 -2.50 5.18
N ASN A 65 17.77 -1.91 6.36
CA ASN A 65 17.99 -2.59 7.62
C ASN A 65 17.05 -2.00 8.69
N ALA A 66 17.03 -2.60 9.88
CA ALA A 66 16.13 -2.16 10.95
C ALA A 66 16.37 -0.70 11.36
N GLU A 67 17.63 -0.24 11.37
CA GLU A 67 17.97 1.15 11.73
C GLU A 67 17.39 2.15 10.71
N LYS A 68 17.56 1.90 9.41
CA LYS A 68 17.01 2.75 8.35
C LYS A 68 15.48 2.76 8.35
N VAL A 69 14.85 1.60 8.55
CA VAL A 69 13.39 1.49 8.65
C VAL A 69 12.86 2.24 9.87
N GLU A 70 13.53 2.11 11.01
CA GLU A 70 13.18 2.88 12.21
C GLU A 70 13.41 4.38 12.01
N GLY A 71 14.52 4.78 11.38
CA GLY A 71 14.81 6.16 11.01
C GLY A 71 13.71 6.76 10.15
N LEU A 72 13.28 6.05 9.11
CA LEU A 72 12.16 6.48 8.25
C LEU A 72 10.85 6.56 9.02
N TRP A 73 10.57 5.58 9.87
CA TRP A 73 9.37 5.58 10.70
C TRP A 73 9.34 6.79 11.65
N ARG A 74 10.46 7.12 12.30
CA ARG A 74 10.57 8.29 13.18
C ARG A 74 10.49 9.61 12.41
N ALA A 75 11.03 9.66 11.19
CA ALA A 75 11.08 10.88 10.38
C ALA A 75 9.76 11.18 9.67
N ALA A 76 9.13 10.17 9.08
CA ALA A 76 7.92 10.33 8.28
C ALA A 76 6.66 10.05 9.11
N TRP A 77 6.57 8.88 9.71
CA TRP A 77 5.30 8.37 10.21
C TRP A 77 4.95 8.80 11.62
N LYS A 78 5.86 8.61 12.57
CA LYS A 78 5.65 8.92 14.00
C LYS A 78 5.12 10.34 14.24
N PRO A 79 5.64 11.40 13.58
CA PRO A 79 5.15 12.76 13.80
C PRO A 79 3.72 12.97 13.29
N ARG A 80 3.28 12.18 12.31
CA ARG A 80 1.98 12.36 11.62
C ARG A 80 0.88 11.50 12.20
N ILE A 81 1.20 10.27 12.63
CA ILE A 81 0.26 9.45 13.40
C ILE A 81 0.00 10.09 14.77
N GLY A 82 1.02 10.66 15.41
CA GLY A 82 0.89 11.40 16.66
C GLY A 82 0.23 10.57 17.76
N ASP A 83 -0.86 11.09 18.29
CA ASP A 83 -1.74 10.47 19.29
C ASP A 83 -2.92 9.69 18.67
N GLY A 84 -2.88 9.46 17.35
CA GLY A 84 -3.93 8.77 16.62
C GLY A 84 -4.16 7.34 17.13
N GLU A 85 -5.37 7.07 17.56
CA GLU A 85 -5.81 5.73 17.99
C GLU A 85 -6.70 5.08 16.92
N PRO A 86 -6.66 3.74 16.77
CA PRO A 86 -7.57 3.03 15.89
C PRO A 86 -9.03 3.32 16.21
N ASN A 87 -9.78 3.74 15.20
CA ASN A 87 -11.20 4.03 15.29
C ASN A 87 -12.00 2.92 14.61
N GLY A 88 -12.33 1.89 15.38
CA GLY A 88 -13.00 0.68 14.90
C GLY A 88 -12.06 -0.33 14.25
N ASP A 89 -12.65 -1.43 13.77
CA ASP A 89 -11.92 -2.51 13.13
C ASP A 89 -11.35 -2.10 11.76
N PRO A 90 -10.17 -2.62 11.38
CA PRO A 90 -9.64 -2.39 10.06
C PRO A 90 -10.53 -3.03 8.99
N GLU A 91 -10.71 -2.31 7.90
CA GLU A 91 -11.40 -2.80 6.71
C GLU A 91 -10.42 -3.58 5.84
N ILE A 92 -10.80 -4.80 5.50
CA ILE A 92 -9.99 -5.73 4.71
C ILE A 92 -10.72 -5.99 3.40
N GLN A 93 -10.03 -5.75 2.29
CA GLN A 93 -10.57 -5.94 0.96
C GLN A 93 -9.61 -6.78 0.10
N PRO A 94 -10.11 -7.80 -0.62
CA PRO A 94 -9.32 -8.41 -1.68
C PRO A 94 -9.00 -7.36 -2.74
N TYR A 95 -7.74 -7.28 -3.15
CA TYR A 95 -7.32 -6.33 -4.18
C TYR A 95 -7.57 -6.96 -5.57
N PRO A 96 -7.90 -6.18 -6.62
CA PRO A 96 -8.25 -6.71 -7.94
C PRO A 96 -7.13 -7.51 -8.63
N VAL A 97 -5.89 -7.44 -8.13
CA VAL A 97 -4.79 -8.30 -8.56
C VAL A 97 -4.82 -9.61 -7.76
N GLN A 98 -4.77 -10.75 -8.44
CA GLN A 98 -4.73 -12.07 -7.79
C GLN A 98 -3.60 -12.10 -6.74
N ASN A 99 -3.89 -12.63 -5.55
CA ASN A 99 -2.96 -12.78 -4.42
C ASN A 99 -2.56 -11.48 -3.68
N ALA A 100 -3.34 -10.41 -3.79
CA ALA A 100 -3.13 -9.20 -3.00
C ALA A 100 -4.29 -8.86 -2.07
N LEU A 101 -3.97 -8.26 -0.92
CA LEU A 101 -4.91 -7.85 0.11
C LEU A 101 -4.63 -6.42 0.52
N ARG A 102 -5.68 -5.60 0.52
CA ARG A 102 -5.63 -4.23 1.04
C ARG A 102 -6.23 -4.24 2.44
N LEU A 103 -5.51 -3.68 3.40
CA LEU A 103 -6.02 -3.40 4.74
C LEU A 103 -5.99 -1.90 4.94
N THR A 104 -7.13 -1.31 5.33
CA THR A 104 -7.26 0.11 5.65
C THR A 104 -7.71 0.29 7.09
N GLN A 105 -7.08 1.22 7.81
CA GLN A 105 -7.42 1.55 9.19
C GLN A 105 -7.84 3.02 9.27
N LYS A 106 -8.98 3.27 9.92
CA LYS A 106 -9.38 4.61 10.36
C LYS A 106 -8.73 4.92 11.70
N TRP A 107 -8.29 6.15 11.87
CA TRP A 107 -7.66 6.65 13.08
C TRP A 107 -8.38 7.89 13.56
N ARG A 108 -8.38 8.12 14.87
CA ARG A 108 -8.94 9.32 15.49
C ARG A 108 -7.88 9.93 16.41
N ARG A 109 -7.62 11.22 16.24
CA ARG A 109 -6.73 12.01 17.12
C ARG A 109 -7.51 12.57 18.31
N SER A 110 -6.81 13.08 19.34
CA SER A 110 -7.47 13.69 20.51
C SER A 110 -8.31 14.92 20.18
N ASP A 111 -7.97 15.66 19.11
CA ASP A 111 -8.74 16.80 18.61
C ASP A 111 -10.03 16.41 17.87
N GLY A 112 -10.30 15.11 17.73
CA GLY A 112 -11.46 14.54 17.04
C GLY A 112 -11.31 14.46 15.52
N SER A 113 -10.18 14.87 14.94
CA SER A 113 -9.90 14.67 13.52
C SER A 113 -9.71 13.18 13.20
N GLU A 114 -10.12 12.77 12.00
CA GLU A 114 -10.04 11.39 11.54
C GLU A 114 -9.26 11.28 10.24
N PHE A 115 -8.33 10.34 10.19
CA PHE A 115 -7.54 10.03 9.00
C PHE A 115 -7.55 8.53 8.69
N ILE A 116 -7.25 8.18 7.44
CA ILE A 116 -7.21 6.78 6.98
C ILE A 116 -5.81 6.44 6.49
N THR A 117 -5.39 5.23 6.82
CA THR A 117 -4.12 4.67 6.40
C THR A 117 -4.41 3.33 5.74
N GLY A 118 -3.52 2.86 4.89
CA GLY A 118 -3.69 1.59 4.20
C GLY A 118 -2.38 0.95 3.81
N ILE A 119 -2.38 -0.38 3.85
CA ILE A 119 -1.29 -1.20 3.36
C ILE A 119 -1.80 -2.10 2.24
N LEU A 120 -0.91 -2.42 1.30
CA LEU A 120 -1.14 -3.42 0.28
C LEU A 120 -0.12 -4.53 0.48
N LEU A 121 -0.61 -5.73 0.80
CA LEU A 121 0.19 -6.94 0.86
C LEU A 121 -0.03 -7.77 -0.38
N VAL A 122 1.06 -8.34 -0.89
CA VAL A 122 1.11 -9.19 -2.06
C VAL A 122 1.73 -10.51 -1.66
N ARG A 123 1.13 -11.62 -2.11
CA ARG A 123 1.70 -12.95 -2.02
C ARG A 123 2.30 -13.33 -3.37
N SER A 124 3.57 -13.70 -3.35
CA SER A 124 4.32 -14.26 -4.47
C SER A 124 4.90 -15.63 -4.08
N ASP A 125 5.66 -16.23 -5.00
CA ASP A 125 6.39 -17.48 -4.74
C ASP A 125 7.48 -17.29 -3.67
N GLU A 126 7.96 -16.07 -3.46
CA GLU A 126 8.96 -15.72 -2.45
C GLU A 126 8.34 -15.51 -1.05
N GLY A 127 7.02 -15.44 -0.95
CA GLY A 127 6.30 -15.28 0.31
C GLY A 127 5.31 -14.12 0.30
N VAL A 128 5.10 -13.52 1.47
CA VAL A 128 4.17 -12.40 1.67
C VAL A 128 4.99 -11.15 1.95
N ALA A 129 4.79 -10.11 1.15
CA ALA A 129 5.46 -8.83 1.29
C ALA A 129 4.48 -7.67 1.07
N LEU A 130 4.84 -6.48 1.56
CA LEU A 130 4.23 -5.23 1.13
C LEU A 130 4.49 -5.02 -0.35
N ASP A 131 3.65 -4.24 -1.02
CA ASP A 131 3.96 -3.77 -2.38
C ASP A 131 5.21 -2.86 -2.39
N SER A 132 5.35 -2.05 -1.34
CA SER A 132 6.59 -1.37 -0.98
C SER A 132 6.59 -1.00 0.50
N LEU A 133 7.70 -1.20 1.22
CA LEU A 133 7.82 -0.81 2.61
C LEU A 133 7.99 0.70 2.77
N THR A 134 9.01 1.28 2.16
CA THR A 134 9.29 2.72 2.23
C THR A 134 8.15 3.53 1.62
N GLY A 135 7.57 3.05 0.51
CA GLY A 135 6.38 3.64 -0.10
C GLY A 135 5.19 3.60 0.84
N THR A 136 4.98 2.48 1.53
CA THR A 136 3.92 2.37 2.55
C THR A 136 4.13 3.38 3.67
N ILE A 137 5.33 3.48 4.25
CA ILE A 137 5.59 4.40 5.37
C ILE A 137 5.38 5.86 4.92
N VAL A 138 5.96 6.25 3.79
CA VAL A 138 5.89 7.63 3.27
C VAL A 138 4.47 7.98 2.83
N LEU A 139 3.82 7.15 2.02
CA LEU A 139 2.47 7.44 1.53
C LEU A 139 1.48 7.51 2.69
N ASN A 140 1.55 6.59 3.65
CA ASN A 140 0.69 6.64 4.82
C ASN A 140 0.92 7.93 5.61
N SER A 141 2.18 8.33 5.83
CA SER A 141 2.52 9.61 6.44
C SER A 141 1.84 10.77 5.71
N MET A 142 1.95 10.83 4.39
CA MET A 142 1.45 11.96 3.60
C MET A 142 -0.08 11.99 3.51
N ILE A 143 -0.77 10.84 3.53
CA ILE A 143 -2.24 10.83 3.54
C ILE A 143 -2.82 11.04 4.95
N SER A 144 -2.04 10.81 6.01
CA SER A 144 -2.52 10.95 7.39
C SER A 144 -2.79 12.41 7.80
N VAL A 145 -2.27 13.39 7.05
CA VAL A 145 -2.59 14.80 7.23
C VAL A 145 -4.03 15.13 6.81
N TRP A 146 -4.63 14.26 5.98
CA TRP A 146 -5.93 14.51 5.39
C TRP A 146 -7.07 14.17 6.34
N ASP A 147 -7.92 15.15 6.61
CA ASP A 147 -9.18 14.93 7.33
C ASP A 147 -10.20 14.27 6.40
N THR A 148 -10.56 13.04 6.71
CA THR A 148 -11.49 12.23 5.92
C THR A 148 -12.87 12.88 5.74
N ARG A 149 -13.26 13.80 6.62
CA ARG A 149 -14.52 14.57 6.51
C ARG A 149 -14.55 15.51 5.29
N GLN A 150 -13.38 15.86 4.74
CA GLN A 150 -13.25 16.74 3.59
C GLN A 150 -13.31 15.99 2.24
N GLY A 151 -13.29 14.64 2.27
CA GLY A 151 -13.25 13.78 1.09
C GLY A 151 -11.86 13.72 0.45
N MET A 152 -11.28 12.53 0.27
CA MET A 152 -9.89 12.39 -0.20
C MET A 152 -9.71 12.97 -1.61
N PRO A 153 -8.67 13.80 -1.85
CA PRO A 153 -8.37 14.29 -3.20
C PRO A 153 -8.07 13.11 -4.14
N GLN A 154 -8.44 13.27 -5.40
CA GLN A 154 -8.27 12.26 -6.44
C GLN A 154 -7.34 12.78 -7.54
N GLY A 155 -6.86 11.86 -8.39
CA GLY A 155 -6.08 12.19 -9.59
C GLY A 155 -4.90 13.11 -9.30
N ALA A 156 -4.77 14.17 -10.11
CA ALA A 156 -3.69 15.14 -10.01
C ALA A 156 -3.64 15.89 -8.67
N ALA A 157 -4.79 16.21 -8.07
CA ALA A 157 -4.84 16.90 -6.78
C ALA A 157 -4.20 16.05 -5.67
N LYS A 158 -4.42 14.74 -5.69
CA LYS A 158 -3.78 13.80 -4.76
C LYS A 158 -2.27 13.78 -4.93
N LEU A 159 -1.79 13.73 -6.18
CA LEU A 159 -0.36 13.71 -6.48
C LEU A 159 0.34 14.99 -6.04
N ARG A 160 -0.29 16.15 -6.23
CA ARG A 160 0.22 17.45 -5.74
C ARG A 160 0.33 17.48 -4.22
N LEU A 161 -0.69 16.99 -3.52
CA LEU A 161 -0.67 16.91 -2.06
C LEU A 161 0.50 16.05 -1.60
N ILE A 162 0.67 14.85 -2.15
CA ILE A 162 1.78 13.95 -1.79
C ILE A 162 3.13 14.62 -2.09
N ALA A 163 3.27 15.27 -3.26
CA ALA A 163 4.51 15.96 -3.63
C ALA A 163 4.84 17.10 -2.64
N GLN A 164 3.84 17.90 -2.25
CA GLN A 164 4.04 18.98 -1.28
C GLN A 164 4.46 18.43 0.08
N GLU A 165 3.79 17.37 0.55
CA GLU A 165 4.11 16.78 1.86
C GLU A 165 5.49 16.13 1.90
N ILE A 166 5.96 15.55 0.78
CA ILE A 166 7.34 15.09 0.64
C ILE A 166 8.28 16.30 0.68
N GLU A 167 8.04 17.34 -0.13
CA GLU A 167 8.87 18.55 -0.19
C GLU A 167 9.05 19.20 1.18
N ASP A 168 7.95 19.38 1.92
CA ASP A 168 7.95 19.94 3.27
C ASP A 168 8.72 19.07 4.28
N SER A 169 8.86 17.77 3.97
CA SER A 169 9.52 16.78 4.83
C SER A 169 10.91 16.36 4.34
N ILE A 170 11.43 16.92 3.22
CA ILE A 170 12.68 16.46 2.58
C ILE A 170 13.85 16.43 3.56
N GLY A 171 14.00 17.46 4.39
CA GLY A 171 15.09 17.54 5.37
C GLY A 171 15.07 16.38 6.36
N SER A 172 13.89 16.09 6.92
CA SER A 172 13.70 14.97 7.86
C SER A 172 13.84 13.62 7.18
N LEU A 173 13.31 13.46 5.96
CA LEU A 173 13.42 12.23 5.19
C LEU A 173 14.87 11.94 4.79
N SER A 174 15.61 12.95 4.35
CA SER A 174 17.03 12.82 4.01
C SER A 174 17.87 12.47 5.24
N ALA A 175 17.52 13.03 6.41
CA ALA A 175 18.17 12.70 7.68
C ALA A 175 17.94 11.24 8.13
N SER A 176 16.97 10.52 7.56
CA SER A 176 16.79 9.08 7.82
C SER A 176 17.87 8.20 7.17
N GLY A 177 18.72 8.77 6.30
CA GLY A 177 19.76 8.04 5.57
C GLY A 177 19.20 7.16 4.44
N LEU A 178 17.93 7.34 4.09
CA LEU A 178 17.28 6.72 2.94
C LEU A 178 17.06 7.75 1.85
N ASP A 179 17.35 7.34 0.62
CA ASP A 179 16.86 8.02 -0.57
C ASP A 179 15.42 7.58 -0.85
N GLY A 180 14.74 8.36 -1.69
CA GLY A 180 13.48 7.93 -2.28
C GLY A 180 13.66 6.74 -3.22
N PHE A 181 12.54 6.18 -3.62
CA PHE A 181 12.50 5.18 -4.67
C PHE A 181 11.27 5.43 -5.53
N ALA A 182 11.41 5.19 -6.82
CA ALA A 182 10.33 5.27 -7.78
C ALA A 182 10.17 3.91 -8.47
N ARG A 183 8.92 3.46 -8.59
CA ARG A 183 8.58 2.33 -9.45
C ARG A 183 8.04 2.90 -10.75
N ALA A 184 8.81 2.80 -11.83
CA ALA A 184 8.33 3.24 -13.14
C ALA A 184 7.18 2.33 -13.61
N GLN A 185 6.05 2.90 -14.01
CA GLN A 185 5.00 2.13 -14.69
C GLN A 185 5.36 1.97 -16.17
N GLY A 186 5.69 0.74 -16.57
CA GLY A 186 6.05 0.31 -17.92
C GLY A 186 6.15 -1.23 -18.00
N THR A 187 6.51 -1.79 -19.17
CA THR A 187 6.61 -3.27 -19.35
C THR A 187 7.71 -3.93 -18.52
N ASN A 188 8.65 -3.14 -17.99
CA ASN A 188 9.60 -3.55 -16.97
C ASN A 188 9.39 -2.64 -15.75
N PHE A 189 8.98 -3.23 -14.62
CA PHE A 189 8.90 -2.52 -13.33
C PHE A 189 10.32 -2.34 -12.78
N ASP A 190 11.10 -1.44 -13.40
CA ASP A 190 12.42 -1.13 -12.87
C ASP A 190 12.25 -0.21 -11.64
N LEU A 191 12.57 -0.77 -10.47
CA LEU A 191 12.77 0.02 -9.27
C LEU A 191 14.01 0.89 -9.48
N GLN A 192 13.86 2.20 -9.29
CA GLN A 192 14.95 3.15 -9.38
C GLN A 192 15.13 3.86 -8.04
N ARG A 193 16.36 3.88 -7.55
CA ARG A 193 16.77 4.74 -6.44
C ARG A 193 16.82 6.18 -6.94
N VAL A 194 16.09 7.06 -6.28
CA VAL A 194 15.98 8.47 -6.62
C VAL A 194 16.07 9.29 -5.34
N THR A 195 16.61 10.50 -5.40
CA THR A 195 16.53 11.43 -4.27
C THR A 195 15.06 11.79 -3.99
N TRP A 196 14.77 12.24 -2.76
CA TRP A 196 13.43 12.75 -2.43
C TRP A 196 13.02 13.93 -3.32
N GLN A 197 13.98 14.75 -3.74
CA GLN A 197 13.76 15.86 -4.65
C GLN A 197 13.33 15.38 -6.04
N GLU A 198 14.02 14.39 -6.60
CA GLU A 198 13.64 13.78 -7.88
C GLU A 198 12.25 13.11 -7.81
N MET A 199 11.89 12.54 -6.65
CA MET A 199 10.55 12.01 -6.42
C MET A 199 9.47 13.12 -6.45
N VAL A 200 9.72 14.26 -5.82
CA VAL A 200 8.82 15.43 -5.86
C VAL A 200 8.63 15.93 -7.29
N GLU A 201 9.72 16.06 -8.05
CA GLU A 201 9.69 16.50 -9.46
C GLU A 201 8.91 15.52 -10.33
N SER A 202 9.12 14.22 -10.14
CA SER A 202 8.38 13.16 -10.84
C SER A 202 6.87 13.23 -10.54
N LEU A 203 6.48 13.34 -9.26
CA LEU A 203 5.07 13.44 -8.86
C LEU A 203 4.40 14.68 -9.43
N ARG A 204 5.10 15.84 -9.46
CA ARG A 204 4.60 17.07 -10.08
C ARG A 204 4.40 16.89 -11.58
N SER A 205 5.35 16.31 -12.28
CA SER A 205 5.21 16.04 -13.72
C SER A 205 4.05 15.11 -14.03
N VAL A 206 3.85 14.05 -13.23
CA VAL A 206 2.70 13.15 -13.41
C VAL A 206 1.38 13.87 -13.13
N ALA A 207 1.32 14.73 -12.11
CA ALA A 207 0.13 15.54 -11.83
C ALA A 207 -0.21 16.48 -12.99
N GLU A 208 0.77 17.13 -13.60
CA GLU A 208 0.58 17.99 -14.77
C GLU A 208 0.06 17.22 -15.99
N LYS A 209 0.59 16.02 -16.23
CA LYS A 209 0.11 15.13 -17.32
C LYS A 209 -1.32 14.67 -17.07
N ALA A 210 -1.66 14.29 -15.84
CA ALA A 210 -3.01 13.90 -15.46
C ALA A 210 -4.01 15.05 -15.69
N ASP A 211 -3.66 16.28 -15.26
CA ASP A 211 -4.44 17.49 -15.52
C ASP A 211 -4.64 17.78 -17.02
N ALA A 212 -3.61 17.53 -17.84
CA ALA A 212 -3.69 17.73 -19.29
C ALA A 212 -4.65 16.71 -19.93
N MET A 213 -4.57 15.43 -19.51
CA MET A 213 -5.46 14.37 -19.97
C MET A 213 -6.91 14.60 -19.56
N GLU A 214 -7.16 15.02 -18.31
CA GLU A 214 -8.51 15.36 -17.84
C GLU A 214 -9.12 16.52 -18.64
N ARG A 215 -8.34 17.58 -18.91
CA ARG A 215 -8.77 18.70 -19.75
C ARG A 215 -9.05 18.28 -21.19
N GLN A 216 -8.26 17.35 -21.74
CA GLN A 216 -8.48 16.82 -23.08
C GLN A 216 -9.76 15.98 -23.14
N ALA A 217 -9.97 15.06 -22.20
CA ALA A 217 -11.17 14.23 -22.11
C ALA A 217 -12.45 15.09 -21.95
N GLN A 218 -12.39 16.17 -21.18
CA GLN A 218 -13.50 17.11 -21.04
C GLN A 218 -13.84 17.81 -22.36
N LYS A 219 -12.84 18.26 -23.12
CA LYS A 219 -13.03 18.87 -24.45
C LYS A 219 -13.62 17.90 -25.46
N GLU A 220 -13.14 16.65 -25.48
CA GLU A 220 -13.65 15.60 -26.37
C GLU A 220 -15.08 15.17 -25.99
N GLY A 221 -15.41 15.12 -24.69
CA GLY A 221 -16.75 14.82 -24.21
C GLY A 221 -17.78 15.94 -24.41
N THR A 222 -17.35 17.19 -24.59
CA THR A 222 -18.23 18.32 -24.96
C THR A 222 -18.40 18.49 -26.46
N ALA A 223 -17.44 18.04 -27.29
CA ALA A 223 -17.55 18.08 -28.75
C ALA A 223 -18.45 16.97 -29.34
N GLY A 224 -18.79 15.95 -28.55
CA GLY A 224 -19.65 14.82 -28.93
C GLY A 224 -21.14 14.93 -28.53
N LYS A 225 -21.58 16.09 -28.03
CA LYS A 225 -22.99 16.42 -27.76
C LYS A 225 -23.44 17.55 -28.66
#